data_AF-A0A0F9RTW6-F1
#
_entry.id   AF-A0A0F9RTW6-F1
#
_cell.length_a   1.000
_cell.length_b   1.000
_cell.length_c   1.000
_cell.angle_alpha   90.00
_cell.angle_beta   90.00
_cell.angle_gamma   90.00
#
_symmetry.space_group_name_H-M   'P 1'
#
loop_
_entity.id
_entity.type
_entity.pdbx_description
1 polymer ?
#
loop_
_entity_poly.entity_id
_entity_poly.type
_entity_poly.pdbx_seq_one_letter_code
_entity_poly.pdbx_strand_id
1 'polypeptide(L)'
;MAQTTVTLEDQCNCDVLSGTAVSTAGMTTPSGAAIGDIYVNTNTGTIYFWDGGSWELTSSDSQQLQSFSFDSSSNQLTLILENGGSISVDLSSLNNLGTDDQALTLAAGNILTLEDGGTIDLTPFLDNTDDQQVTDFSLDDATNQLTLTLEDGGT
;
A
#
# COMPACT_ATOMS: atom_id res chain seq x y z
N MET A 1 -13.57 -60.50 38.85
CA MET A 1 -13.44 -59.43 37.84
C MET A 1 -12.29 -58.56 38.29
N ALA A 2 -11.16 -58.60 37.58
CA ALA A 2 -10.02 -57.76 37.96
C ALA A 2 -10.22 -56.38 37.32
N GLN A 3 -10.28 -55.37 38.17
CA GLN A 3 -10.33 -53.97 37.80
C GLN A 3 -8.95 -53.58 37.24
N THR A 4 -8.92 -53.08 36.01
CA THR A 4 -7.74 -52.42 35.46
C THR A 4 -7.78 -50.96 35.91
N THR A 5 -7.03 -50.65 36.95
CA THR A 5 -6.75 -49.26 37.32
C THR A 5 -5.70 -48.74 36.35
N VAL A 6 -6.10 -47.88 35.43
CA VAL A 6 -5.15 -47.08 34.64
C VAL A 6 -4.76 -45.89 35.52
N THR A 7 -3.55 -45.89 36.07
CA THR A 7 -3.01 -44.72 36.78
C THR A 7 -2.61 -43.66 35.76
N LEU A 8 -2.64 -42.38 36.11
CA LEU A 8 -2.33 -41.27 35.19
C LEU A 8 -0.89 -41.33 34.63
N GLU A 9 -0.03 -42.16 35.24
CA GLU A 9 1.33 -42.48 34.78
C GLU A 9 1.32 -43.21 33.43
N ASP A 10 0.24 -43.94 33.10
CA ASP A 10 0.10 -44.69 31.83
C ASP A 10 -0.33 -43.82 30.63
N GLN A 11 -0.56 -42.51 30.80
CA GLN A 11 -1.11 -41.66 29.73
C GLN A 11 -0.15 -40.62 29.15
N CYS A 12 1.03 -40.45 29.73
CA CYS A 12 2.22 -39.91 29.08
C CYS A 12 3.36 -39.98 30.10
N ASN A 13 4.37 -40.80 29.85
CA ASN A 13 5.62 -40.78 30.61
C ASN A 13 6.42 -39.52 30.22
N CYS A 14 5.83 -38.32 30.34
CA CYS A 14 6.46 -37.06 29.99
C CYS A 14 7.29 -36.58 31.18
N ASP A 15 8.55 -36.96 31.21
CA ASP A 15 9.49 -36.53 32.23
C ASP A 15 10.01 -35.12 31.92
N VAL A 16 10.15 -34.30 32.96
CA VAL A 16 10.83 -33.00 32.86
C VAL A 16 12.27 -33.18 33.31
N LEU A 17 13.15 -33.22 32.33
CA LEU A 17 14.59 -33.25 32.50
C LEU A 17 15.13 -31.81 32.54
N SER A 18 16.25 -31.62 33.22
CA SER A 18 16.97 -30.36 33.20
C SER A 18 18.46 -30.59 33.28
N GLY A 19 19.23 -29.65 32.74
CA GLY A 19 20.68 -29.70 32.75
C GLY A 19 21.24 -28.95 31.56
N THR A 20 22.38 -29.38 31.06
CA THR A 20 23.07 -28.70 29.95
C THR A 20 23.25 -29.57 28.69
N ALA A 21 22.84 -30.84 28.75
CA ALA A 21 22.94 -31.82 27.68
C ALA A 21 22.13 -31.48 26.42
N VAL A 22 20.98 -30.80 26.54
CA VAL A 22 20.21 -30.34 25.37
C VAL A 22 20.32 -28.84 25.17
N SER A 23 21.15 -28.39 24.22
CA SER A 23 21.36 -27.00 23.79
C SER A 23 20.90 -26.63 22.38
N THR A 24 20.40 -27.57 21.56
CA THR A 24 19.91 -27.32 20.19
C THR A 24 18.81 -28.32 19.79
N ALA A 25 17.96 -27.99 18.82
CA ALA A 25 17.02 -28.94 18.23
C ALA A 25 17.75 -30.09 17.49
N GLY A 26 17.12 -31.26 17.34
CA GLY A 26 17.64 -32.42 16.61
C GLY A 26 18.58 -33.37 17.38
N MET A 27 18.88 -33.14 18.67
CA MET A 27 19.81 -34.02 19.39
C MET A 27 19.13 -35.22 20.01
N THR A 28 19.88 -36.31 20.18
CA THR A 28 19.33 -37.57 20.69
C THR A 28 19.74 -37.88 22.13
N THR A 29 20.52 -37.00 22.76
CA THR A 29 20.97 -37.11 24.15
C THR A 29 20.42 -35.97 25.00
N PRO A 30 19.94 -36.21 26.24
CA PRO A 30 19.92 -37.49 26.95
C PRO A 30 19.07 -38.55 26.25
N SER A 31 19.60 -39.76 26.16
CA SER A 31 18.90 -40.90 25.56
C SER A 31 17.95 -41.52 26.59
N GLY A 32 16.98 -42.29 26.11
CA GLY A 32 15.97 -42.91 26.97
C GLY A 32 14.80 -41.99 27.30
N ALA A 33 14.73 -40.81 26.65
CA ALA A 33 13.56 -39.96 26.69
C ALA A 33 12.37 -40.65 25.98
N ALA A 34 11.19 -40.51 26.57
CA ALA A 34 9.93 -40.88 25.96
C ALA A 34 9.39 -39.73 25.09
N ILE A 35 8.57 -40.05 24.09
CA ILE A 35 7.91 -39.04 23.25
C ILE A 35 7.15 -38.07 24.17
N GLY A 36 7.39 -36.78 23.98
CA GLY A 36 6.78 -35.70 24.75
C GLY A 36 7.52 -35.32 26.03
N ASP A 37 8.66 -35.95 26.36
CA ASP A 37 9.51 -35.48 27.44
C ASP A 37 9.93 -34.03 27.20
N ILE A 38 10.13 -33.28 28.28
CA ILE A 38 10.57 -31.89 28.23
C ILE A 38 11.98 -31.79 28.80
N TYR A 39 12.82 -31.01 28.15
CA TYR A 39 14.16 -30.71 28.63
C TYR A 39 14.35 -29.21 28.80
N VAL A 40 14.71 -28.78 30.02
CA VAL A 40 15.07 -27.39 30.32
C VAL A 40 16.60 -27.24 30.28
N ASN A 41 17.11 -26.48 29.32
CA ASN A 41 18.51 -26.09 29.33
C ASN A 41 18.76 -25.05 30.42
N THR A 42 19.45 -25.46 31.47
CA THR A 42 19.75 -24.60 32.63
C THR A 42 20.75 -23.49 32.34
N ASN A 43 21.51 -23.56 31.24
CA ASN A 43 22.42 -22.49 30.82
C ASN A 43 21.70 -21.39 30.01
N THR A 44 20.76 -21.75 29.13
CA THR A 44 20.09 -20.79 28.21
C THR A 44 18.65 -20.48 28.59
N GLY A 45 18.04 -21.28 29.48
CA GLY A 45 16.60 -21.24 29.76
C GLY A 45 15.73 -21.79 28.63
N THR A 46 16.33 -22.24 27.52
CA THR A 46 15.60 -22.80 26.37
C THR A 46 14.99 -24.14 26.74
N ILE A 47 13.76 -24.36 26.29
CA ILE A 47 13.01 -25.58 26.55
C ILE A 47 12.92 -26.37 25.23
N TYR A 48 13.16 -27.67 25.34
CA TYR A 48 13.05 -28.63 24.26
C TYR A 48 12.02 -29.70 24.61
N PHE A 49 11.46 -30.39 23.60
CA PHE A 49 10.62 -31.57 23.76
C PHE A 49 11.16 -32.74 22.96
N TRP A 50 10.99 -33.98 23.41
CA TRP A 50 11.39 -35.16 22.65
C TRP A 50 10.29 -35.56 21.66
N ASP A 51 10.58 -35.63 20.37
CA ASP A 51 9.60 -35.99 19.33
C ASP A 51 9.50 -37.51 19.06
N GLY A 52 10.35 -38.30 19.72
CA GLY A 52 10.49 -39.75 19.51
C GLY A 52 11.77 -40.18 18.83
N GLY A 53 12.48 -39.24 18.23
CA GLY A 53 13.81 -39.43 17.64
C GLY A 53 14.83 -38.42 18.14
N SER A 54 14.41 -37.18 18.42
CA SER A 54 15.28 -36.08 18.84
C SER A 54 14.57 -35.07 19.76
N TRP A 55 15.38 -34.28 20.46
CA TRP A 55 14.97 -33.11 21.21
C TRP A 55 14.76 -31.94 20.26
N GLU A 56 13.54 -31.40 20.19
CA GLU A 56 13.12 -30.30 19.33
C GLU A 56 12.75 -29.06 20.15
N LEU A 57 12.78 -27.86 19.57
CA LEU A 57 12.42 -26.64 20.31
C LEU A 57 10.93 -26.58 20.62
N THR A 58 10.55 -26.13 21.83
CA THR A 58 9.13 -25.93 22.18
C THR A 58 8.48 -24.70 21.54
N SER A 59 9.26 -23.83 20.88
CA SER A 59 8.78 -22.71 20.07
C SER A 59 9.66 -22.57 18.83
N SER A 60 9.05 -22.40 17.65
CA SER A 60 9.75 -22.26 16.37
C SER A 60 9.74 -20.82 15.82
N ASP A 61 9.59 -19.81 16.70
CA ASP A 61 9.50 -18.36 16.44
C ASP A 61 8.06 -17.82 16.22
N SER A 62 7.75 -16.66 16.83
CA SER A 62 6.44 -16.00 16.81
C SER A 62 6.58 -14.51 16.48
N GLN A 63 7.18 -14.23 15.32
CA GLN A 63 7.54 -12.88 14.88
C GLN A 63 6.42 -11.86 15.09
N GLN A 64 6.71 -10.86 15.92
CA GLN A 64 5.89 -9.67 16.07
C GLN A 64 6.46 -8.50 15.27
N LEU A 65 5.56 -7.61 14.84
CA LEU A 65 5.93 -6.33 14.28
C LEU A 65 6.40 -5.39 15.39
N GLN A 66 7.67 -4.99 15.37
CA GLN A 66 8.23 -4.01 16.29
C GLN A 66 8.02 -2.56 15.80
N SER A 67 8.14 -2.30 14.50
CA SER A 67 7.94 -0.96 13.93
C SER A 67 7.43 -1.01 12.50
N PHE A 68 6.50 -0.11 12.16
CA PHE A 68 6.03 0.16 10.80
C PHE A 68 5.98 1.66 10.58
N SER A 69 6.86 2.18 9.73
CA SER A 69 7.07 3.62 9.58
C SER A 69 7.31 4.02 8.14
N PHE A 70 6.79 5.19 7.76
CA PHE A 70 7.08 5.84 6.50
C PHE A 70 7.96 7.06 6.73
N ASP A 71 9.07 7.15 6.01
CA ASP A 71 9.93 8.33 5.95
C ASP A 71 9.64 9.11 4.66
N SER A 72 8.95 10.24 4.79
CA SER A 72 8.59 11.10 3.65
C SER A 72 9.77 11.81 3.01
N SER A 73 10.92 11.92 3.69
CA SER A 73 12.12 12.55 3.11
C SER A 73 12.84 11.62 2.14
N SER A 74 12.78 10.30 2.39
CA SER A 74 13.38 9.27 1.54
C SER A 74 12.37 8.43 0.76
N ASN A 75 11.06 8.65 0.93
CA ASN A 75 9.97 7.86 0.36
C ASN A 75 10.07 6.35 0.66
N GLN A 76 10.61 6.00 1.84
CA GLN A 76 10.77 4.62 2.25
C GLN A 76 9.71 4.20 3.26
N LEU A 77 9.11 3.03 3.01
CA LEU A 77 8.26 2.33 3.97
C LEU A 77 9.08 1.20 4.60
N THR A 78 9.28 1.27 5.92
CA THR A 78 10.10 0.32 6.68
C THR A 78 9.26 -0.47 7.67
N LEU A 79 9.52 -1.78 7.72
CA LEU A 79 8.96 -2.74 8.68
C LEU A 79 10.12 -3.38 9.46
N ILE A 80 10.06 -3.38 10.79
CA ILE A 80 11.05 -4.01 11.68
C ILE A 80 10.34 -5.04 12.55
N LEU A 81 10.86 -6.26 12.63
CA LEU A 81 10.36 -7.35 13.45
C LEU A 81 11.10 -7.43 14.79
N GLU A 82 10.46 -8.02 15.81
CA GLU A 82 10.96 -8.05 17.20
C GLU A 82 12.35 -8.67 17.40
N ASN A 83 12.82 -9.46 16.43
CA ASN A 83 14.13 -10.10 16.42
C ASN A 83 15.09 -9.49 15.39
N GLY A 84 14.86 -8.23 14.98
CA GLY A 84 15.79 -7.44 14.16
C GLY A 84 15.68 -7.63 12.64
N GLY A 85 14.75 -8.48 12.16
CA GLY A 85 14.43 -8.56 10.74
C GLY A 85 13.84 -7.24 10.26
N SER A 86 14.46 -6.57 9.29
CA SER A 86 13.98 -5.31 8.74
C SER A 86 13.82 -5.41 7.24
N ILE A 87 12.70 -4.92 6.71
CA ILE A 87 12.49 -4.73 5.27
C ILE A 87 12.16 -3.26 5.01
N SER A 88 12.79 -2.68 3.99
CA SER A 88 12.49 -1.33 3.52
C SER A 88 12.07 -1.42 2.06
N VAL A 89 10.98 -0.75 1.72
CA VAL A 89 10.46 -0.63 0.36
C VAL A 89 10.59 0.83 -0.06
N ASP A 90 11.31 1.06 -1.15
CA ASP A 90 11.36 2.37 -1.80
C ASP A 90 10.07 2.58 -2.62
N LEU A 91 9.31 3.61 -2.27
CA LEU A 91 8.08 4.00 -2.95
C LEU A 91 8.29 5.14 -3.95
N SER A 92 9.54 5.51 -4.26
CA SER A 92 9.88 6.59 -5.19
C SER A 92 9.29 6.39 -6.60
N SER A 93 9.06 5.15 -7.02
CA SER A 93 8.40 4.82 -8.29
C SER A 93 6.90 5.05 -8.29
N LEU A 94 6.28 5.16 -7.11
CA LEU A 94 4.85 5.48 -6.95
C LEU A 94 4.59 6.97 -6.87
N ASN A 95 5.65 7.79 -6.75
CA ASN A 95 5.60 9.22 -7.04
C ASN A 95 5.32 9.36 -8.55
N ASN A 96 4.05 9.30 -8.88
CA ASN A 96 3.49 9.98 -10.03
C ASN A 96 2.75 11.19 -9.45
N LEU A 97 3.48 12.27 -9.12
CA LEU A 97 2.97 13.53 -8.53
C LEU A 97 1.93 14.27 -9.43
N GLY A 98 1.15 13.54 -10.21
CA GLY A 98 0.32 14.05 -11.28
C GLY A 98 1.21 14.39 -12.46
N THR A 99 1.50 13.40 -13.31
CA THR A 99 1.85 13.64 -14.73
C THR A 99 0.71 14.28 -15.52
N ASP A 100 -0.22 14.95 -14.84
CA ASP A 100 -1.16 15.90 -15.43
C ASP A 100 -0.47 17.27 -15.38
N ASP A 101 0.64 17.39 -16.11
CA ASP A 101 1.34 18.66 -16.30
C ASP A 101 0.77 19.42 -17.50
N GLN A 102 -0.45 19.10 -17.95
CA GLN A 102 -0.96 19.61 -19.22
C GLN A 102 -0.89 21.12 -19.30
N ALA A 103 0.02 21.59 -20.13
CA ALA A 103 -0.03 22.94 -20.63
C ALA A 103 -1.22 23.09 -21.61
N LEU A 104 -2.04 24.12 -21.38
CA LEU A 104 -3.03 24.57 -22.35
C LEU A 104 -2.40 25.66 -23.22
N THR A 105 -2.36 25.43 -24.53
CA THR A 105 -1.90 26.44 -25.50
C THR A 105 -2.98 26.69 -26.54
N LEU A 106 -3.19 27.96 -26.88
CA LEU A 106 -4.01 28.35 -28.03
C LEU A 106 -3.10 28.61 -29.23
N ALA A 107 -3.13 27.71 -30.20
CA ALA A 107 -2.36 27.84 -31.43
C ALA A 107 -3.09 28.70 -32.48
N ALA A 108 -2.39 29.01 -33.57
CA ALA A 108 -3.02 29.68 -34.72
C ALA A 108 -4.20 28.86 -35.26
N GLY A 109 -5.24 29.56 -35.76
CA GLY A 109 -6.45 28.92 -36.26
C GLY A 109 -7.40 28.41 -35.17
N ASN A 110 -7.31 28.95 -33.95
CA ASN A 110 -8.24 28.65 -32.85
C ASN A 110 -8.24 27.19 -32.39
N ILE A 111 -7.09 26.55 -32.49
CA ILE A 111 -6.90 25.19 -32.01
C ILE A 111 -6.39 25.24 -30.57
N LEU A 112 -7.19 24.72 -29.64
CA LEU A 112 -6.75 24.47 -28.26
C LEU A 112 -5.99 23.15 -28.24
N THR A 113 -4.72 23.19 -27.82
CA THR A 113 -3.87 22.01 -27.70
C THR A 113 -3.64 21.72 -26.22
N LEU A 114 -3.86 20.46 -25.82
CA LEU A 114 -3.44 19.91 -24.55
C LEU A 114 -2.15 19.13 -24.79
N GLU A 115 -1.12 19.39 -24.00
CA GLU A 115 0.20 18.75 -24.11
C GLU A 115 0.11 17.22 -24.31
N ASP A 116 -0.72 16.54 -23.51
CA ASP A 116 -0.99 15.09 -23.60
C ASP A 116 -2.45 14.73 -23.95
N GLY A 117 -3.29 15.72 -24.25
CA GLY A 117 -4.74 15.53 -24.44
C GLY A 117 -5.23 15.69 -25.89
N GLY A 118 -4.31 15.93 -26.84
CA GLY A 118 -4.65 16.16 -28.24
C GLY A 118 -5.11 17.59 -28.52
N THR A 119 -5.91 17.77 -29.57
CA THR A 119 -6.31 19.09 -30.05
C THR A 119 -7.82 19.21 -30.22
N ILE A 120 -8.36 20.38 -29.88
CA ILE A 120 -9.76 20.74 -30.05
C ILE A 120 -9.82 21.94 -31.00
N ASP A 121 -10.58 21.81 -32.08
CA ASP A 121 -10.84 22.92 -33.00
C ASP A 121 -12.01 23.76 -32.47
N LEU A 122 -11.73 25.03 -32.14
CA LEU A 122 -12.73 25.97 -31.66
C LEU A 122 -13.37 26.78 -32.79
N THR A 123 -12.92 26.62 -34.04
CA THR A 123 -13.49 27.31 -35.21
C THR A 123 -15.01 27.16 -35.34
N PRO A 124 -15.62 26.00 -35.04
CA PRO A 124 -17.08 25.86 -35.11
C PRO A 124 -17.86 26.78 -34.14
N PHE A 125 -17.21 27.29 -33.09
CA PHE A 125 -17.79 28.21 -32.11
C PHE A 125 -17.42 29.67 -32.37
N LEU A 126 -16.70 29.94 -33.47
CA LEU A 126 -16.47 31.28 -34.01
C LEU A 126 -17.44 31.55 -35.14
N ASP A 127 -18.66 31.06 -34.97
CA ASP A 127 -19.80 31.35 -35.79
C ASP A 127 -20.26 32.78 -35.45
N ASN A 128 -19.51 33.78 -35.92
CA ASN A 128 -20.03 35.14 -36.06
C ASN A 128 -21.13 35.14 -37.14
N THR A 129 -22.17 34.34 -36.88
CA THR A 129 -23.34 34.08 -37.71
C THR A 129 -24.30 35.24 -37.64
N ASP A 130 -24.10 36.16 -36.70
CA ASP A 130 -24.60 37.51 -36.83
C ASP A 130 -23.71 38.30 -37.81
N ASP A 131 -24.09 38.26 -39.08
CA ASP A 131 -23.71 39.35 -39.97
C ASP A 131 -24.41 40.61 -39.45
N GLN A 132 -23.65 41.50 -38.80
CA GLN A 132 -24.20 42.76 -38.31
C GLN A 132 -24.20 43.80 -39.45
N GLN A 133 -25.06 43.62 -40.46
CA GLN A 133 -25.25 44.64 -41.48
C GLN A 133 -26.20 45.72 -40.98
N VAL A 134 -25.83 46.98 -41.22
CA VAL A 134 -26.74 48.12 -41.07
C VAL A 134 -27.78 48.04 -42.18
N THR A 135 -29.03 47.80 -41.81
CA THR A 135 -30.17 47.78 -42.75
C THR A 135 -30.83 49.13 -42.89
N ASP A 136 -30.70 49.99 -41.88
CA ASP A 136 -31.28 51.32 -41.90
C ASP A 136 -30.41 52.34 -41.16
N PHE A 137 -30.42 53.58 -41.66
CA PHE A 137 -29.67 54.71 -41.15
C PHE A 137 -30.54 55.96 -41.24
N SER A 138 -30.71 56.66 -40.11
CA SER A 138 -31.44 57.92 -40.07
C SER A 138 -30.81 58.89 -39.07
N LEU A 139 -30.74 60.16 -39.45
CA LEU A 139 -30.40 61.28 -38.57
C LEU A 139 -31.62 62.19 -38.46
N ASP A 140 -32.10 62.39 -37.23
CA ASP A 140 -33.11 63.42 -36.94
C ASP A 140 -32.41 64.75 -36.67
N ASP A 141 -32.41 65.65 -37.66
CA ASP A 141 -31.78 66.97 -37.57
C ASP A 141 -32.44 67.91 -36.54
N ALA A 142 -33.68 67.64 -36.12
CA ALA A 142 -34.35 68.44 -35.09
C ALA A 142 -33.90 68.05 -33.68
N THR A 143 -33.52 66.79 -33.48
CA THR A 143 -33.08 66.26 -32.17
C THR A 143 -31.60 65.89 -32.12
N ASN A 144 -30.89 65.93 -33.25
CA ASN A 144 -29.53 65.42 -33.46
C ASN A 144 -29.35 63.95 -33.04
N GLN A 145 -30.39 63.13 -33.21
CA GLN A 145 -30.32 61.70 -32.88
C GLN A 145 -29.99 60.88 -34.13
N LEU A 146 -28.94 60.06 -34.03
CA LEU A 146 -28.61 59.03 -35.00
C LEU A 146 -29.26 57.70 -34.61
N THR A 147 -30.01 57.11 -35.54
CA THR A 147 -30.60 55.77 -35.42
C THR A 147 -29.98 54.84 -36.44
N LEU A 148 -29.55 53.66 -35.98
CA LEU A 148 -29.04 52.56 -36.79
C LEU A 148 -29.89 51.32 -36.52
N THR A 149 -30.31 50.63 -37.57
CA THR A 149 -30.97 49.32 -37.47
C THR A 149 -30.02 48.26 -38.03
N LEU A 150 -29.84 47.15 -37.31
CA LEU A 150 -29.03 46.01 -37.74
C LEU A 150 -29.95 44.85 -38.19
N GLU A 151 -29.51 44.04 -39.16
CA GLU A 151 -30.36 43.04 -39.84
C GLU A 151 -31.02 41.98 -38.95
N ASP A 152 -30.44 41.67 -37.78
CA ASP A 152 -31.00 40.67 -36.84
C ASP A 152 -31.14 41.17 -35.39
N GLY A 153 -31.07 42.49 -35.16
CA GLY A 153 -31.43 43.11 -33.88
C GLY A 153 -30.84 42.42 -32.65
N GLY A 154 -29.53 42.18 -32.62
CA GLY A 154 -28.84 41.80 -31.39
C GLY A 154 -29.09 42.87 -30.31
N THR A 155 -29.77 42.49 -29.24
CA THR A 155 -29.91 43.34 -28.04
C THR A 155 -28.60 43.49 -27.32
#